data_AF-A0A7W8GAX3-F1
#
_entry.id   AF-A0A7W8GAX3-F1
#
_cell.length_a   1.000
_cell.length_b   1.000
_cell.length_c   1.000
_cell.angle_alpha   90.00
_cell.angle_beta   90.00
_cell.angle_gamma   90.00
#
_symmetry.space_group_name_H-M   'P 1'
#
loop_
_entity.id
_entity.type
_entity.pdbx_description
1 polymer ?
#
loop_
_entity_poly.entity_id
_entity_poly.type
_entity_poly.pdbx_seq_one_letter_code
_entity_poly.pdbx_strand_id
1 'polypeptide(L)'
;MKKLIAILVAGLAFTASLFADVPEFTDETAYVVDASVLPGNMKDNVVVTNVSSLAANFDITIFVYDEESKGWMIFGKGHIKDLGDVATIKSINKKMMKLANYKYFAIKPSADNPFTYSVAKGNNDLNVWIYDDREIDESHFKVFDLSMLPTFTDNLRVVAGENLRSAASFRILVYNDEADEEKSGTIAILTKPKDTKVFKTTAKGQKYNLFKYVKIISREEKDYKYTVNVAKNDLVITVNNQ
;
A
#
# COMPACT_ATOMS: atom_id res chain seq x y z
N MET A 1 -6.58 15.93 22.63
CA MET A 1 -6.13 16.13 21.23
C MET A 1 -5.75 14.79 20.63
N LYS A 2 -6.64 14.18 19.83
CA LYS A 2 -6.37 12.88 19.17
C LYS A 2 -5.67 13.15 17.85
N LYS A 3 -4.41 12.75 17.71
CA LYS A 3 -3.65 12.86 16.46
C LYS A 3 -4.23 11.85 15.46
N LEU A 4 -4.91 12.34 14.42
CA LEU A 4 -5.30 11.54 13.27
C LEU A 4 -4.05 11.28 12.43
N ILE A 5 -3.56 10.04 12.45
CA ILE A 5 -2.55 9.54 11.53
C ILE A 5 -3.27 9.35 10.19
N ALA A 6 -3.12 10.31 9.29
CA ALA A 6 -3.49 10.13 7.88
C ALA A 6 -2.39 9.32 7.22
N ILE A 7 -2.67 8.06 6.92
CA ILE A 7 -1.79 7.22 6.11
C ILE A 7 -1.92 7.74 4.68
N LEU A 8 -0.98 8.59 4.27
CA LEU A 8 -0.85 9.06 2.90
C LEU A 8 -0.25 7.90 2.08
N VAL A 9 -1.11 7.11 1.42
CA VAL A 9 -0.67 6.16 0.39
C VAL A 9 -0.43 6.97 -0.89
N ALA A 10 0.68 7.71 -0.93
CA ALA A 10 1.18 8.32 -2.15
C ALA A 10 1.98 7.26 -2.91
N GLY A 11 1.29 6.43 -3.69
CA GLY A 11 1.90 5.46 -4.58
C GLY A 11 1.74 5.91 -6.03
N LEU A 12 2.54 6.87 -6.48
CA LEU A 12 2.91 6.89 -7.88
C LEU A 12 3.80 5.67 -8.08
N ALA A 13 3.30 4.68 -8.82
CA ALA A 13 4.13 3.65 -9.41
C ALA A 13 5.06 4.34 -10.41
N PHE A 14 6.16 4.91 -9.91
CA PHE A 14 7.30 5.24 -10.73
C PHE A 14 8.06 3.92 -10.88
N THR A 15 7.83 3.21 -11.98
CA THR A 15 8.81 2.24 -12.49
C THR A 15 9.98 3.04 -13.07
N ALA A 16 10.66 3.82 -12.21
CA ALA A 16 11.99 4.27 -12.50
C ALA A 16 12.91 3.06 -12.30
N SER A 17 13.16 2.32 -13.36
CA SER A 17 14.45 1.66 -13.56
C SER A 17 15.53 2.73 -13.69
N LEU A 18 15.75 3.49 -12.62
CA LEU A 18 16.95 4.27 -12.40
C LEU A 18 18.00 3.26 -11.96
N PHE A 19 18.72 2.72 -12.94
CA PHE A 19 19.94 1.94 -12.70
C PHE A 19 21.01 2.87 -12.10
N ALA A 20 20.85 3.21 -10.82
CA ALA A 20 22.01 3.33 -9.96
C ALA A 20 22.67 1.94 -9.93
N ASP A 21 24.01 1.87 -9.87
CA ASP A 21 24.75 0.63 -9.61
C ASP A 21 24.39 0.14 -8.20
N VAL A 22 23.23 -0.50 -8.06
CA VAL A 22 22.79 -1.13 -6.82
C VAL A 22 23.70 -2.34 -6.60
N PRO A 23 24.25 -2.54 -5.38
CA PRO A 23 25.06 -3.70 -5.09
C PRO A 23 24.33 -4.99 -5.42
N GLU A 24 25.02 -5.93 -6.07
CA GLU A 24 24.45 -7.22 -6.44
C GLU A 24 23.96 -7.97 -5.19
N PHE A 25 22.71 -8.45 -5.25
CA PHE A 25 22.16 -9.38 -4.27
C PHE A 25 21.88 -10.68 -5.01
N THR A 26 22.52 -11.77 -4.58
CA THR A 26 22.57 -13.03 -5.34
C THR A 26 21.25 -13.80 -5.38
N ASP A 27 20.21 -13.31 -4.71
CA ASP A 27 18.91 -13.96 -4.66
C ASP A 27 17.89 -13.18 -5.49
N GLU A 28 17.53 -13.75 -6.64
CA GLU A 28 16.64 -13.13 -7.62
C GLU A 28 15.20 -12.97 -7.11
N THR A 29 14.82 -13.65 -6.02
CA THR A 29 13.50 -13.51 -5.40
C THR A 29 13.39 -12.31 -4.46
N ALA A 30 14.51 -11.65 -4.16
CA ALA A 30 14.54 -10.48 -3.30
C ALA A 30 14.34 -9.20 -4.11
N TYR A 31 13.51 -8.30 -3.59
CA TYR A 31 13.39 -6.96 -4.14
C TYR A 31 14.48 -6.06 -3.54
N VAL A 32 15.34 -5.51 -4.40
CA VAL A 32 16.42 -4.60 -4.00
C VAL A 32 16.05 -3.16 -4.32
N VAL A 33 16.27 -2.26 -3.36
CA VAL A 33 15.97 -0.84 -3.50
C VAL A 33 17.11 0.02 -2.96
N ASP A 34 17.49 1.04 -3.75
CA ASP A 34 18.22 2.18 -3.24
C ASP A 34 17.23 3.15 -2.60
N ALA A 35 17.22 3.22 -1.27
CA ALA A 35 16.36 4.16 -0.58
C ALA A 35 16.85 5.61 -0.72
N SER A 36 18.09 5.88 -1.15
CA SER A 36 18.62 7.24 -1.28
C SER A 36 17.82 8.09 -2.28
N VAL A 37 17.28 7.46 -3.33
CA VAL A 37 16.45 8.13 -4.34
C VAL A 37 15.01 8.42 -3.88
N LEU A 38 14.59 7.86 -2.74
CA LEU A 38 13.26 8.09 -2.19
C LEU A 38 13.22 9.40 -1.38
N PRO A 39 12.24 10.29 -1.60
CA PRO A 39 12.10 11.50 -0.83
C PRO A 39 11.71 11.19 0.63
N GLY A 40 12.21 11.99 1.57
CA GLY A 40 11.88 11.87 3.01
C GLY A 40 12.96 11.21 3.86
N ASN A 41 12.60 10.88 5.10
CA ASN A 41 13.51 10.32 6.11
C ASN A 41 13.11 8.89 6.50
N MET A 42 14.10 8.04 6.73
CA MET A 42 13.95 6.72 7.36
C MET A 42 15.01 6.60 8.47
N LYS A 43 14.57 6.40 9.71
CA LYS A 43 15.43 6.38 10.91
C LYS A 43 15.11 5.23 11.83
N ASP A 44 13.85 4.81 11.88
CA ASP A 44 13.34 3.98 12.96
C ASP A 44 13.22 2.51 12.54
N ASN A 45 12.35 2.20 11.58
CA ASN A 45 12.05 0.81 11.21
C ASN A 45 11.84 0.61 9.70
N VAL A 46 11.83 -0.65 9.29
CA VAL A 46 11.22 -1.06 8.02
C VAL A 46 9.82 -1.57 8.32
N VAL A 47 8.79 -0.95 7.76
CA VAL A 47 7.39 -1.33 7.96
C VAL A 47 6.91 -2.01 6.69
N VAL A 48 6.63 -3.29 6.77
CA VAL A 48 6.14 -4.06 5.62
C VAL A 48 4.65 -4.35 5.79
N THR A 49 3.85 -3.94 4.82
CA THR A 49 2.40 -4.18 4.78
C THR A 49 2.09 -5.20 3.70
N ASN A 50 1.41 -6.27 4.07
CA ASN A 50 0.91 -7.22 3.10
C ASN A 50 -0.34 -6.67 2.41
N VAL A 51 -0.24 -6.47 1.10
CA VAL A 51 -1.36 -6.11 0.24
C VAL A 51 -1.71 -7.27 -0.69
N SER A 52 -0.91 -8.34 -0.72
CA SER A 52 -1.20 -9.54 -1.51
C SER A 52 -2.44 -10.25 -0.97
N SER A 53 -3.37 -10.57 -1.86
CA SER A 53 -4.56 -11.36 -1.53
C SER A 53 -4.33 -12.86 -1.65
N LEU A 54 -3.22 -13.29 -2.28
CA LEU A 54 -2.90 -14.70 -2.50
C LEU A 54 -1.86 -15.25 -1.52
N ALA A 55 -1.04 -14.40 -0.92
CA ALA A 55 -0.02 -14.81 0.04
C ALA A 55 -0.41 -14.44 1.48
N ALA A 56 -0.27 -15.44 2.35
CA ALA A 56 -0.48 -15.34 3.78
C ALA A 56 0.55 -16.25 4.48
N ASN A 57 0.75 -16.04 5.77
CA ASN A 57 1.61 -16.84 6.64
C ASN A 57 3.03 -17.04 6.09
N PHE A 58 3.76 -15.94 5.87
CA PHE A 58 5.13 -15.97 5.37
C PHE A 58 6.05 -15.04 6.16
N ASP A 59 7.33 -15.38 6.17
CA ASP A 59 8.36 -14.57 6.82
C ASP A 59 8.95 -13.57 5.82
N ILE A 60 9.44 -12.45 6.34
CA ILE A 60 10.19 -11.46 5.59
C ILE A 60 11.53 -11.29 6.27
N THR A 61 12.60 -11.39 5.49
CA THR A 61 13.95 -11.01 5.91
C THR A 61 14.36 -9.74 5.18
N ILE A 62 14.77 -8.73 5.95
CA ILE A 62 15.33 -7.49 5.43
C ILE A 62 16.85 -7.57 5.55
N PHE A 63 17.53 -7.30 4.45
CA PHE A 63 18.98 -7.14 4.40
C PHE A 63 19.30 -5.67 4.12
N VAL A 64 20.44 -5.22 4.64
CA VAL A 64 21.04 -3.92 4.33
C VAL A 64 22.44 -4.14 3.79
N TYR A 65 22.85 -3.30 2.84
CA TYR A 65 24.21 -3.32 2.34
C TYR A 65 25.08 -2.38 3.18
N ASP A 66 26.15 -2.92 3.75
CA ASP A 66 27.18 -2.14 4.43
C ASP A 66 28.28 -1.76 3.43
N GLU A 67 28.39 -0.47 3.14
CA GLU A 67 29.39 0.06 2.20
C GLU A 67 30.82 -0.11 2.74
N GLU A 68 31.02 -0.19 4.06
CA GLU A 68 32.36 -0.36 4.67
C GLU A 68 32.89 -1.78 4.45
N SER A 69 32.09 -2.80 4.79
CA SER A 69 32.45 -4.21 4.57
C SER A 69 32.16 -4.72 3.16
N LYS A 70 31.50 -3.91 2.32
CA LYS A 70 31.03 -4.25 0.96
C LYS A 70 30.15 -5.51 0.93
N GLY A 71 29.32 -5.69 1.96
CA GLY A 71 28.56 -6.91 2.16
C GLY A 71 27.10 -6.68 2.54
N TRP A 72 26.24 -7.63 2.18
CA TRP A 72 24.87 -7.68 2.65
C TRP A 72 24.80 -8.35 4.02
N MET A 73 24.04 -7.74 4.93
CA MET A 73 23.83 -8.25 6.27
C MET A 73 22.35 -8.23 6.63
N ILE A 74 21.91 -9.20 7.44
CA ILE A 74 20.53 -9.25 7.92
C ILE A 74 20.29 -8.05 8.85
N PHE A 75 19.38 -7.17 8.44
CA PHE A 75 18.89 -6.10 9.29
C PHE A 75 17.86 -6.60 10.29
N GLY A 76 16.89 -7.39 9.84
CA GLY A 76 15.75 -7.80 10.67
C GLY A 76 14.86 -8.81 10.00
N LYS A 77 13.98 -9.43 10.79
CA LYS A 77 12.96 -10.35 10.32
C LYS A 77 11.58 -9.93 10.81
N GLY A 78 10.57 -10.20 9.99
CA GLY A 78 9.16 -10.01 10.31
C GLY A 78 8.36 -11.22 9.86
N HIS A 79 7.13 -11.31 10.33
CA HIS A 79 6.19 -12.34 9.93
C HIS A 79 4.89 -11.66 9.50
N ILE A 80 4.35 -12.08 8.37
CA ILE A 80 3.06 -11.65 7.84
C ILE A 80 2.08 -12.79 7.99
N LYS A 81 0.99 -12.55 8.70
CA LYS A 81 -0.06 -13.55 8.92
C LYS A 81 -1.04 -13.60 7.77
N ASP A 82 -1.61 -12.45 7.42
CA ASP A 82 -2.76 -12.37 6.51
C ASP A 82 -2.72 -11.08 5.67
N LEU A 83 -3.71 -10.92 4.78
CA LEU A 83 -3.97 -9.68 4.05
C LEU A 83 -4.15 -8.49 5.00
N GLY A 84 -3.42 -7.42 4.75
CA GLY A 84 -3.45 -6.19 5.54
C GLY A 84 -2.65 -6.25 6.84
N ASP A 85 -1.97 -7.36 7.12
CA ASP A 85 -1.05 -7.45 8.24
C ASP A 85 0.17 -6.54 8.03
N VAL A 86 0.72 -6.06 9.13
CA VAL A 86 1.83 -5.10 9.15
C VAL A 86 2.95 -5.62 10.04
N ALA A 87 4.08 -5.96 9.43
CA ALA A 87 5.31 -6.29 10.13
C ALA A 87 6.17 -5.04 10.33
N THR A 88 6.35 -4.60 11.57
CA THR A 88 7.35 -3.56 11.92
C THR A 88 8.68 -4.24 12.23
N ILE A 89 9.60 -4.20 11.28
CA ILE A 89 10.89 -4.88 11.33
C ILE A 89 11.95 -3.92 11.87
N LYS A 90 12.55 -4.32 13.00
CA LYS A 90 13.61 -3.58 13.69
C LYS A 90 14.95 -4.25 13.46
N SER A 91 15.99 -3.44 13.59
CA SER A 91 17.37 -3.91 13.60
C SER A 91 17.56 -5.02 14.64
N ILE A 92 18.19 -6.14 14.24
CA ILE A 92 18.67 -7.21 15.13
C ILE A 92 19.73 -6.69 16.10
N ASN A 93 20.40 -5.58 15.78
CA ASN A 93 21.39 -4.93 16.63
C ASN A 93 21.18 -3.41 16.68
N LYS A 94 20.25 -2.97 17.54
CA LYS A 94 19.85 -1.55 17.65
C LYS A 94 20.97 -0.57 18.00
N LYS A 95 22.07 -1.04 18.62
CA LYS A 95 23.18 -0.16 19.01
C LYS A 95 24.10 0.16 17.82
N MET A 96 24.33 -0.82 16.96
CA MET A 96 25.31 -0.73 15.87
C MET A 96 24.66 -0.47 14.50
N MET A 97 23.46 -1.03 14.27
CA MET A 97 22.79 -0.95 12.98
C MET A 97 21.59 -0.02 13.08
N LYS A 98 21.82 1.28 12.88
CA LYS A 98 20.77 2.29 12.75
C LYS A 98 20.30 2.32 11.30
N LEU A 99 18.98 2.28 11.07
CA LEU A 99 18.41 2.25 9.73
C LEU A 99 18.89 3.40 8.84
N ALA A 100 19.03 4.61 9.44
CA ALA A 100 19.48 5.81 8.74
C ALA A 100 20.89 5.72 8.13
N ASN A 101 21.70 4.75 8.52
CA ASN A 101 23.07 4.58 8.02
C ASN A 101 23.13 3.80 6.70
N TYR A 102 22.04 3.14 6.30
CA TYR A 102 22.01 2.25 5.14
C TYR A 102 21.21 2.88 4.01
N LYS A 103 21.70 2.71 2.78
CA LYS A 103 21.04 3.21 1.56
C LYS A 103 20.34 2.08 0.82
N TYR A 104 21.00 0.94 0.68
CA TYR A 104 20.48 -0.19 -0.08
C TYR A 104 19.84 -1.24 0.84
N PHE A 105 18.67 -1.71 0.42
CA PHE A 105 17.87 -2.71 1.13
C PHE A 105 17.51 -3.83 0.18
N ALA A 106 17.57 -5.07 0.66
CA ALA A 106 16.97 -6.21 -0.02
C ALA A 106 15.84 -6.78 0.85
N ILE A 107 14.65 -6.92 0.28
CA ILE A 107 13.45 -7.43 0.93
C ILE A 107 13.18 -8.82 0.36
N LYS A 108 13.37 -9.85 1.19
CA LYS A 108 13.18 -11.24 0.80
C LYS A 108 12.01 -11.86 1.57
N PRO A 109 10.85 -12.08 0.95
CA PRO A 109 9.82 -12.94 1.51
C PRO A 109 10.23 -14.41 1.44
N SER A 110 9.70 -15.23 2.34
CA SER A 110 9.87 -16.69 2.32
C SER A 110 8.79 -17.41 1.50
N ALA A 111 7.85 -16.66 0.90
CA ALA A 111 6.78 -17.21 0.09
C ALA A 111 7.27 -17.47 -1.33
N ASP A 112 6.75 -18.52 -1.95
CA ASP A 112 7.09 -18.93 -3.32
C ASP A 112 6.40 -18.09 -4.40
N ASN A 113 5.46 -17.21 -4.02
CA ASN A 113 4.73 -16.37 -4.96
C ASN A 113 5.59 -15.18 -5.41
N PRO A 114 5.62 -14.86 -6.72
CA PRO A 114 6.23 -13.63 -7.17
C PRO A 114 5.42 -12.43 -6.64
N PHE A 115 6.14 -11.38 -6.25
CA PHE A 115 5.55 -10.16 -5.74
C PHE A 115 6.04 -8.94 -6.51
N THR A 116 5.17 -7.94 -6.58
CA THR A 116 5.57 -6.58 -6.89
C THR A 116 5.60 -5.74 -5.62
N TYR A 117 6.41 -4.68 -5.64
CA TYR A 117 6.68 -3.89 -4.44
C TYR A 117 6.45 -2.41 -4.72
N SER A 118 5.99 -1.70 -3.70
CA SER A 118 6.08 -0.24 -3.63
C SER A 118 6.80 0.16 -2.36
N VAL A 119 7.61 1.20 -2.46
CA VAL A 119 8.46 1.68 -1.36
C VAL A 119 8.37 3.19 -1.20
N ALA A 120 8.30 3.65 0.03
CA ALA A 120 8.30 5.07 0.35
C ALA A 120 8.90 5.33 1.73
N LYS A 121 9.53 6.49 1.93
CA LYS A 121 9.90 6.97 3.27
C LYS A 121 8.76 7.79 3.86
N GLY A 122 8.39 7.50 5.09
CA GLY A 122 7.29 8.20 5.75
C GLY A 122 7.24 7.86 7.23
N ASN A 123 6.88 8.84 8.07
CA ASN A 123 6.86 8.71 9.53
C ASN A 123 8.20 8.24 10.15
N ASN A 124 9.32 8.58 9.51
CA ASN A 124 10.67 8.09 9.84
C ASN A 124 10.87 6.57 9.64
N ASP A 125 10.01 5.90 8.89
CA ASP A 125 10.15 4.50 8.51
C ASP A 125 10.40 4.36 7.00
N LEU A 126 11.05 3.27 6.60
CA LEU A 126 10.98 2.77 5.23
C LEU A 126 9.73 1.87 5.12
N ASN A 127 8.72 2.33 4.40
CA ASN A 127 7.47 1.61 4.21
C ASN A 127 7.56 0.80 2.92
N VAL A 128 7.22 -0.49 3.01
CA VAL A 128 7.20 -1.45 1.91
C VAL A 128 5.80 -2.02 1.82
N TRP A 129 5.18 -1.96 0.64
CA TRP A 129 3.93 -2.65 0.35
C TRP A 129 4.20 -3.78 -0.63
N ILE A 130 3.75 -4.97 -0.29
CA ILE A 130 3.93 -6.19 -1.10
C ILE A 130 2.60 -6.51 -1.77
N TYR A 131 2.61 -6.70 -3.09
CA TYR A 131 1.45 -7.02 -3.91
C TYR A 131 1.70 -8.31 -4.69
N ASP A 132 0.63 -9.02 -5.03
CA ASP A 132 0.69 -10.13 -5.98
C ASP A 132 1.28 -9.64 -7.32
N ASP A 133 2.25 -10.38 -7.87
CA ASP A 133 2.72 -10.14 -9.24
C ASP A 133 1.79 -10.81 -10.25
N ARG A 134 0.62 -10.18 -10.44
CA ARG A 134 -0.39 -10.64 -11.38
C ARG A 134 -1.19 -9.49 -11.95
N GLU A 135 -1.76 -9.71 -13.13
CA GLU A 135 -2.81 -8.86 -13.67
C GLU A 135 -4.07 -9.02 -12.81
N ILE A 136 -4.63 -7.90 -12.37
CA ILE A 136 -5.87 -7.89 -11.59
C ILE A 136 -7.02 -7.92 -12.59
N ASP A 137 -7.89 -8.92 -12.50
CA ASP A 137 -9.14 -8.88 -13.25
C ASP A 137 -10.01 -7.72 -12.76
N GLU A 138 -10.13 -6.68 -13.61
CA GLU A 138 -10.92 -5.50 -13.32
C GLU A 138 -12.42 -5.69 -13.61
N SER A 139 -12.91 -6.91 -13.86
CA SER A 139 -14.33 -7.22 -14.09
C SER A 139 -15.19 -7.15 -12.82
N HIS A 140 -14.58 -7.35 -11.65
CA HIS A 140 -15.25 -7.29 -10.34
C HIS A 140 -15.21 -5.88 -9.76
N PHE A 141 -16.02 -4.98 -10.33
CA PHE A 141 -16.01 -3.56 -9.97
C PHE A 141 -17.39 -2.93 -9.82
N LYS A 142 -17.40 -1.75 -9.20
CA LYS A 142 -18.53 -0.83 -9.23
C LYS A 142 -18.06 0.58 -9.56
N VAL A 143 -18.80 1.26 -10.44
CA VAL A 143 -18.63 2.70 -10.73
C VAL A 143 -19.74 3.49 -10.07
N PHE A 144 -19.37 4.64 -9.51
CA PHE A 144 -20.29 5.66 -9.00
C PHE A 144 -20.06 6.97 -9.75
N ASP A 145 -21.15 7.53 -10.27
CA ASP A 145 -21.18 8.93 -10.74
C ASP A 145 -21.39 9.83 -9.52
N LEU A 146 -20.36 10.61 -9.19
CA LEU A 146 -20.35 11.51 -8.04
C LEU A 146 -21.22 12.75 -8.26
N SER A 147 -21.56 13.09 -9.51
CA SER A 147 -22.46 14.21 -9.80
C SER A 147 -23.90 13.95 -9.34
N MET A 148 -24.25 12.67 -9.12
CA MET A 148 -25.56 12.25 -8.60
C MET A 148 -25.66 12.29 -7.07
N LEU A 149 -24.58 12.70 -6.38
CA LEU A 149 -24.49 12.74 -4.93
C LEU A 149 -24.44 14.20 -4.44
N PRO A 150 -24.80 14.46 -3.16
CA PRO A 150 -24.49 15.74 -2.54
C PRO A 150 -22.99 16.07 -2.65
N THR A 151 -22.64 17.34 -2.73
CA THR A 151 -21.23 17.75 -2.75
C THR A 151 -20.51 17.33 -1.46
N PHE A 152 -19.32 16.75 -1.60
CA PHE A 152 -18.41 16.47 -0.49
C PHE A 152 -17.13 17.30 -0.64
N THR A 153 -16.45 17.60 0.47
CA THR A 153 -15.29 18.52 0.46
C THR A 153 -14.03 17.95 1.08
N ASP A 154 -14.18 16.89 1.87
CA ASP A 154 -13.14 16.45 2.79
C ASP A 154 -12.43 15.21 2.22
N ASN A 155 -12.88 14.01 2.59
CA ASN A 155 -12.15 12.77 2.32
C ASN A 155 -13.01 11.75 1.57
N LEU A 156 -12.33 10.81 0.92
CA LEU A 156 -12.91 9.51 0.58
C LEU A 156 -12.76 8.57 1.78
N ARG A 157 -13.84 7.89 2.15
CA ARG A 157 -13.85 6.80 3.13
C ARG A 157 -14.32 5.51 2.49
N VAL A 158 -13.57 4.45 2.69
CA VAL A 158 -13.99 3.09 2.36
C VAL A 158 -14.21 2.35 3.67
N VAL A 159 -15.43 1.86 3.87
CA VAL A 159 -15.90 1.31 5.15
C VAL A 159 -16.32 -0.14 4.95
N ALA A 160 -15.86 -1.03 5.81
CA ALA A 160 -16.40 -2.38 5.91
C ALA A 160 -17.79 -2.33 6.56
N GLY A 161 -18.79 -2.85 5.85
CA GLY A 161 -20.10 -3.09 6.40
C GLY A 161 -20.08 -4.14 7.51
N GLU A 162 -21.21 -4.30 8.20
CA GLU A 162 -21.31 -5.24 9.33
C GLU A 162 -21.18 -6.70 8.91
N ASN A 163 -21.49 -7.02 7.65
CA ASN A 163 -21.49 -8.38 7.13
C ASN A 163 -20.21 -8.76 6.33
N LEU A 164 -19.14 -7.96 6.39
CA LEU A 164 -17.87 -8.30 5.74
C LEU A 164 -17.24 -9.51 6.46
N ARG A 165 -17.28 -10.69 5.81
CA ARG A 165 -16.90 -11.96 6.46
C ARG A 165 -15.39 -12.24 6.49
N SER A 166 -14.62 -11.60 5.62
CA SER A 166 -13.17 -11.80 5.49
C SER A 166 -12.48 -10.49 5.15
N ALA A 167 -11.17 -10.43 5.38
CA ALA A 167 -10.37 -9.32 4.88
C ALA A 167 -10.54 -9.18 3.36
N ALA A 168 -10.55 -7.94 2.88
CA ALA A 168 -10.73 -7.60 1.48
C ALA A 168 -9.92 -6.37 1.11
N SER A 169 -9.49 -6.27 -0.14
CA SER A 169 -8.64 -5.22 -0.65
C SER A 169 -9.18 -4.71 -1.98
N PHE A 170 -9.19 -3.39 -2.10
CA PHE A 170 -9.83 -2.70 -3.19
C PHE A 170 -8.88 -1.70 -3.83
N ARG A 171 -8.79 -1.74 -5.15
CA ARG A 171 -8.22 -0.63 -5.93
C ARG A 171 -9.32 0.40 -6.14
N ILE A 172 -9.07 1.63 -5.72
CA ILE A 172 -9.97 2.75 -5.95
C ILE A 172 -9.36 3.64 -7.01
N LEU A 173 -10.12 3.92 -8.07
CA LEU A 173 -9.74 4.80 -9.16
C LEU A 173 -10.73 5.96 -9.26
N VAL A 174 -10.24 7.12 -9.64
CA VAL A 174 -11.05 8.31 -9.93
C VAL A 174 -10.68 8.91 -11.28
N TYR A 175 -11.68 9.46 -11.97
CA TYR A 175 -11.58 10.00 -13.32
C TYR A 175 -12.69 11.02 -13.61
N ASN A 176 -12.49 11.86 -14.62
CA ASN A 176 -13.45 12.87 -15.04
C ASN A 176 -14.31 12.44 -16.23
N ASP A 177 -13.81 11.51 -17.04
CA ASP A 177 -14.53 10.88 -18.15
C ASP A 177 -14.40 9.35 -18.03
N GLU A 178 -15.46 8.60 -18.32
CA GLU A 178 -15.43 7.13 -18.30
C GLU A 178 -14.43 6.55 -19.31
N ALA A 179 -14.12 7.32 -20.36
CA ALA A 179 -13.09 7.00 -21.35
C ALA A 179 -11.67 7.49 -20.98
N ASP A 180 -11.51 8.19 -19.84
CA ASP A 180 -10.26 8.85 -19.48
C ASP A 180 -9.15 7.84 -19.11
N GLU A 181 -8.00 8.00 -19.75
CA GLU A 181 -6.79 7.23 -19.42
C GLU A 181 -6.13 7.72 -18.13
N GLU A 182 -6.41 8.96 -17.69
CA GLU A 182 -5.76 9.54 -16.52
C GLU A 182 -6.41 9.07 -15.20
N LYS A 183 -6.19 7.80 -14.89
CA LYS A 183 -6.59 7.15 -13.64
C LYS A 183 -5.68 7.64 -12.50
N SER A 184 -6.26 8.28 -11.49
CA SER A 184 -5.60 8.43 -10.19
C SER A 184 -6.27 7.53 -9.16
N GLY A 185 -5.52 6.93 -8.25
CA GLY A 185 -6.11 5.95 -7.35
C GLY A 185 -5.46 5.84 -5.98
N THR A 186 -5.99 4.90 -5.20
CA THR A 186 -5.50 4.46 -3.89
C THR A 186 -5.87 3.00 -3.66
N ILE A 187 -5.37 2.40 -2.58
CA ILE A 187 -5.71 1.04 -2.18
C ILE A 187 -6.34 1.06 -0.78
N ALA A 188 -7.50 0.44 -0.65
CA ALA A 188 -8.18 0.26 0.62
C ALA A 188 -8.13 -1.22 1.01
N ILE A 189 -7.61 -1.52 2.19
CA ILE A 189 -7.62 -2.87 2.76
C ILE A 189 -8.54 -2.85 3.98
N LEU A 190 -9.58 -3.65 3.99
CA LEU A 190 -10.55 -3.76 5.07
C LEU A 190 -10.36 -5.11 5.75
N THR A 191 -9.85 -5.13 6.98
CA THR A 191 -9.47 -6.40 7.63
C THR A 191 -10.56 -7.01 8.49
N LYS A 192 -11.60 -6.24 8.84
CA LYS A 192 -12.69 -6.66 9.73
C LYS A 192 -13.95 -5.79 9.54
N PRO A 193 -15.12 -6.25 10.01
CA PRO A 193 -16.33 -5.44 10.04
C PRO A 193 -16.09 -4.07 10.69
N LYS A 194 -16.71 -3.02 10.14
CA LYS A 194 -16.58 -1.62 10.58
C LYS A 194 -15.17 -1.03 10.46
N ASP A 195 -14.19 -1.75 9.91
CA ASP A 195 -12.91 -1.14 9.54
C ASP A 195 -13.15 0.00 8.54
N THR A 196 -12.33 1.03 8.62
CA THR A 196 -12.49 2.24 7.80
C THR A 196 -11.12 2.70 7.34
N LYS A 197 -10.97 2.89 6.03
CA LYS A 197 -9.84 3.58 5.43
C LYS A 197 -10.26 4.96 4.95
N VAL A 198 -9.42 5.95 5.23
CA VAL A 198 -9.69 7.35 4.94
C VAL A 198 -8.57 7.90 4.08
N PHE A 199 -8.94 8.50 2.96
CA PHE A 199 -8.02 9.05 1.97
C PHE A 199 -8.33 10.53 1.76
N LYS A 200 -7.36 11.38 2.07
CA LYS A 200 -7.48 12.84 1.90
C LYS A 200 -7.32 13.25 0.43
N THR A 201 -6.38 12.59 -0.24
CA THR A 201 -6.01 12.84 -1.63
C THR A 201 -5.76 11.53 -2.36
N THR A 202 -5.78 11.59 -3.68
CA THR A 202 -5.30 10.51 -4.54
C THR A 202 -3.79 10.32 -4.37
N ALA A 203 -3.24 9.25 -4.97
CA ALA A 203 -1.79 9.05 -5.06
C ALA A 203 -1.03 10.21 -5.72
N LYS A 204 -1.69 10.97 -6.60
CA LYS A 204 -1.16 12.19 -7.25
C LYS A 204 -1.35 13.47 -6.41
N GLY A 205 -1.86 13.36 -5.18
CA GLY A 205 -2.06 14.52 -4.29
C GLY A 205 -3.29 15.38 -4.60
N GLN A 206 -4.17 14.95 -5.51
CA GLN A 206 -5.39 15.67 -5.87
C GLN A 206 -6.54 15.33 -4.89
N LYS A 207 -7.45 16.26 -4.65
CA LYS A 207 -8.65 16.00 -3.84
C LYS A 207 -9.66 15.15 -4.62
N TYR A 208 -10.31 14.21 -3.91
CA TYR A 208 -11.29 13.31 -4.53
C TYR A 208 -12.55 14.02 -5.06
N ASN A 209 -12.90 15.18 -4.50
CA ASN A 209 -14.08 15.94 -4.93
C ASN A 209 -13.89 16.71 -6.25
N LEU A 210 -12.70 16.63 -6.86
CA LEU A 210 -12.41 17.19 -8.18
C LEU A 210 -12.75 16.22 -9.32
N PHE A 211 -13.18 15.01 -8.99
CA PHE A 211 -13.45 13.95 -9.96
C PHE A 211 -14.94 13.68 -10.11
N LYS A 212 -15.36 13.32 -11.32
CA LYS A 212 -16.77 13.00 -11.61
C LYS A 212 -17.12 11.56 -11.25
N TYR A 213 -16.19 10.63 -11.34
CA TYR A 213 -16.46 9.21 -11.13
C TYR A 213 -15.48 8.57 -10.16
N VAL A 214 -15.97 7.54 -9.47
CA VAL A 214 -15.15 6.63 -8.65
C VAL A 214 -15.42 5.19 -9.07
N LYS A 215 -14.37 4.44 -9.43
CA LYS A 215 -14.41 2.99 -9.65
C LYS A 215 -13.75 2.29 -8.45
N ILE A 216 -14.47 1.38 -7.82
CA ILE A 216 -13.96 0.47 -6.79
C ILE A 216 -13.86 -0.93 -7.39
N ILE A 217 -12.68 -1.54 -7.31
CA ILE A 217 -12.36 -2.85 -7.91
C ILE A 217 -11.91 -3.79 -6.81
N SER A 218 -12.51 -4.97 -6.68
CA SER A 218 -12.01 -6.01 -5.78
C SER A 218 -10.71 -6.60 -6.33
N ARG A 219 -9.69 -6.70 -5.49
CA ARG A 219 -8.44 -7.39 -5.85
C ARG A 219 -8.49 -8.90 -5.57
N GLU A 220 -9.48 -9.35 -4.82
CA GLU A 220 -9.78 -10.78 -4.62
C GLU A 220 -10.62 -11.40 -5.74
N GLU A 221 -11.01 -10.63 -6.76
CA GLU A 221 -11.89 -11.10 -7.86
C GLU A 221 -13.22 -11.63 -7.33
N LYS A 222 -13.79 -10.90 -6.36
CA LYS A 222 -15.08 -11.20 -5.74
C LYS A 222 -16.03 -10.05 -5.92
N ASP A 223 -17.30 -10.38 -6.14
CA ASP A 223 -18.36 -9.40 -6.13
C ASP A 223 -18.74 -9.00 -4.70
N TYR A 224 -18.98 -7.70 -4.51
CA TYR A 224 -19.47 -7.14 -3.26
C TYR A 224 -20.73 -6.30 -3.52
N LYS A 225 -21.52 -6.08 -2.47
CA LYS A 225 -22.57 -5.07 -2.44
C LYS A 225 -21.96 -3.77 -1.94
N TYR A 226 -22.22 -2.69 -2.67
CA TYR A 226 -21.73 -1.37 -2.32
C TYR A 226 -22.87 -0.40 -2.11
N THR A 227 -22.73 0.45 -1.09
CA THR A 227 -23.53 1.67 -0.95
C THR A 227 -22.60 2.87 -0.96
N VAL A 228 -23.08 3.97 -1.55
CA VAL A 228 -22.35 5.24 -1.59
C VAL A 228 -23.23 6.35 -1.07
N ASN A 229 -22.68 7.21 -0.22
CA ASN A 229 -23.36 8.39 0.27
C ASN A 229 -22.35 9.45 0.71
N VAL A 230 -22.85 10.66 0.98
CA VAL A 230 -22.06 11.71 1.65
C VAL A 230 -22.47 11.79 3.11
N ALA A 231 -21.48 11.76 4.01
CA ALA A 231 -21.71 11.90 5.44
C ALA A 231 -20.61 12.75 6.06
N LYS A 232 -21.00 13.81 6.79
CA LYS A 232 -20.07 14.76 7.43
C LYS A 232 -19.01 15.28 6.45
N ASN A 233 -19.43 15.68 5.25
CA ASN A 233 -18.60 16.20 4.16
C ASN A 233 -17.60 15.20 3.53
N ASP A 234 -17.65 13.92 3.93
CA ASP A 234 -16.87 12.85 3.33
C ASP A 234 -17.72 12.05 2.35
N LEU A 235 -17.11 11.61 1.24
CA LEU A 235 -17.66 10.56 0.39
C LEU A 235 -17.43 9.22 1.09
N VAL A 236 -18.49 8.48 1.37
CA VAL A 236 -18.44 7.18 2.07
C VAL A 236 -18.90 6.08 1.14
N ILE A 237 -18.00 5.13 0.86
CA ILE A 237 -18.29 3.88 0.16
C ILE A 237 -18.30 2.76 1.20
N THR A 238 -19.47 2.16 1.44
CA THR A 238 -19.59 1.01 2.34
C THR A 238 -19.59 -0.28 1.52
N VAL A 239 -18.74 -1.23 1.90
CA VAL A 239 -18.56 -2.52 1.23
C VAL A 239 -19.14 -3.64 2.09
N ASN A 240 -20.03 -4.43 1.51
CA ASN A 240 -20.69 -5.57 2.14
C ASN A 240 -20.47 -6.82 1.28
N ASN A 241 -20.42 -7.99 1.90
CA ASN A 241 -20.51 -9.23 1.12
C ASN A 241 -21.87 -9.28 0.42
N GLN A 242 -21.91 -9.85 -0.80
CA GLN A 242 -23.16 -10.14 -1.49
C GLN A 242 -24.05 -11.09 -0.67
#